data_AF-C7Z1A5-F1
#
_entry.id   AF-C7Z1A5-F1
#
_cell.length_a   1.000
_cell.length_b   1.000
_cell.length_c   1.000
_cell.angle_alpha   90.00
_cell.angle_beta   90.00
_cell.angle_gamma   90.00
#
_symmetry.space_group_name_H-M   'P 1'
#
loop_
_entity.id
_entity.type
_entity.pdbx_description
1 polymer ?
#
loop_
_entity_poly.entity_id
_entity_poly.type
_entity_poly.pdbx_seq_one_letter_code
_entity_poly.pdbx_strand_id
1 'polypeptide(L)'
;MGAEPIFQEPDVLLPVHEAEIRREFAIKIESEIRAHPKTANFKLNAAQVAIILFVPLSTLRPGGYLSSGVLSGKLHERLVGLPSLVKHCEPEHPEERKCTERDGNVCVLMGTSKPWVGHIVPYAWNDTQANTQKTEKVFQHIQAFFGKHSLLRYRLYLLNPRQLGGSDKVWNMLCLGLSSSCFWRSAKLAFKCLRIKSTTQDESVVILQLHWMPWRYMEPAKEMSLQGEDNDFDKMVECAKSLHSDEDSNLIYELPELSIPSGHLIHVRMPNSEAVHFKAMIDLQWAMIVVAAFSGANAPLLRPDYE
;
A
#
# COMPACT_ATOMS: atom_id res chain seq x y z
N MET A 1 2.68 -4.95 -34.88
CA MET A 1 2.66 -4.74 -33.41
C MET A 1 1.21 -4.86 -32.97
N GLY A 2 0.87 -5.88 -32.18
CA GLY A 2 -0.49 -6.00 -31.64
C GLY A 2 -0.78 -4.88 -30.64
N ALA A 3 -2.05 -4.51 -30.49
CA ALA A 3 -2.47 -3.59 -29.44
C ALA A 3 -2.04 -4.13 -28.07
N GLU A 4 -1.50 -3.27 -27.21
CA GLU A 4 -1.17 -3.68 -25.83
C GLU A 4 -2.47 -4.03 -25.10
N PRO A 5 -2.48 -5.12 -24.31
CA PRO A 5 -3.70 -5.56 -23.65
C PRO A 5 -4.21 -4.48 -22.70
N ILE A 6 -5.52 -4.30 -22.68
CA ILE A 6 -6.20 -3.33 -21.79
C ILE A 6 -6.68 -3.99 -20.49
N PHE A 7 -6.57 -5.32 -20.39
CA PHE A 7 -7.06 -6.11 -19.27
C PHE A 7 -6.18 -7.34 -19.05
N GLN A 8 -5.98 -7.69 -17.79
CA GLN A 8 -5.42 -8.94 -17.31
C GLN A 8 -6.16 -9.31 -16.02
N GLU A 9 -6.51 -10.59 -15.84
CA GLU A 9 -7.16 -11.05 -14.61
C GLU A 9 -6.38 -10.58 -13.36
N PRO A 10 -7.06 -9.98 -12.37
CA PRO A 10 -6.39 -9.46 -11.19
C PRO A 10 -5.79 -10.59 -10.36
N ASP A 11 -4.53 -10.40 -9.91
CA ASP A 11 -3.95 -11.28 -8.91
C ASP A 11 -4.70 -11.18 -7.58
N VAL A 12 -4.70 -12.26 -6.80
CA VAL A 12 -5.26 -12.27 -5.44
C VAL A 12 -4.54 -11.23 -4.56
N LEU A 13 -5.28 -10.38 -3.85
CA LEU A 13 -4.71 -9.32 -3.00
C LEU A 13 -3.92 -9.87 -1.81
N LEU A 14 -4.38 -10.99 -1.24
CA LEU A 14 -3.72 -11.71 -0.15
C LEU A 14 -3.39 -13.14 -0.57
N PRO A 15 -2.27 -13.71 -0.13
CA PRO A 15 -1.91 -15.10 -0.38
C PRO A 15 -2.76 -16.07 0.46
N VAL A 16 -4.05 -16.20 0.13
CA VAL A 16 -5.05 -16.98 0.89
C VAL A 16 -4.71 -18.47 1.01
N HIS A 17 -3.94 -19.02 0.09
CA HIS A 17 -3.43 -20.40 0.16
C HIS A 17 -2.41 -20.61 1.30
N GLU A 18 -1.83 -19.53 1.81
CA GLU A 18 -0.92 -19.51 2.96
C GLU A 18 -1.63 -19.10 4.27
N ALA A 19 -2.97 -19.02 4.27
CA ALA A 19 -3.72 -18.50 5.42
C ALA A 19 -3.42 -19.25 6.73
N GLU A 20 -3.41 -20.58 6.71
CA GLU A 20 -3.19 -21.38 7.91
C GLU A 20 -1.77 -21.23 8.47
N ILE A 21 -0.74 -21.26 7.61
CA ILE A 21 0.63 -21.02 8.07
C ILE A 21 0.80 -19.59 8.60
N ARG A 22 0.11 -18.61 8.02
CA ARG A 22 0.10 -17.22 8.51
C ARG A 22 -0.63 -17.07 9.84
N ARG A 23 -1.71 -17.85 10.06
CA ARG A 23 -2.40 -17.94 11.35
C ARG A 23 -1.49 -18.47 12.44
N GLU A 24 -0.75 -19.54 12.17
CA GLU A 24 0.24 -20.09 13.11
C GLU A 24 1.27 -19.03 13.52
N PHE A 25 1.78 -18.25 12.56
CA PHE A 25 2.66 -17.12 12.86
C PHE A 25 1.97 -16.04 13.69
N ALA A 26 0.72 -15.68 13.38
CA ALA A 26 -0.03 -14.69 14.15
C ALA A 26 -0.18 -15.10 15.62
N ILE A 27 -0.60 -16.35 15.87
CA ILE A 27 -0.74 -16.92 17.22
C ILE A 27 0.59 -16.90 17.96
N LYS A 28 1.67 -17.29 17.28
CA LYS A 28 3.02 -17.32 17.87
C LYS A 28 3.52 -15.92 18.22
N ILE A 29 3.34 -14.95 17.33
CA ILE A 29 3.73 -13.56 17.54
C ILE A 29 2.96 -12.98 18.73
N GLU A 30 1.65 -13.19 18.81
CA GLU A 30 0.84 -12.72 19.94
C GLU A 30 1.31 -13.35 21.25
N SER A 31 1.49 -14.67 21.28
CA SER A 31 1.98 -15.41 22.45
C SER A 31 3.33 -14.89 22.95
N GLU A 32 4.27 -14.63 22.04
CA GLU A 32 5.60 -14.13 22.39
C GLU A 32 5.58 -12.70 22.94
N ILE A 33 4.73 -11.83 22.39
CA ILE A 33 4.52 -10.48 22.93
C ILE A 33 3.89 -10.57 24.32
N ARG A 34 2.93 -11.47 24.53
CA ARG A 34 2.26 -11.68 25.83
C ARG A 34 3.17 -12.29 26.90
N ALA A 35 4.24 -12.96 26.51
CA ALA A 35 5.23 -13.50 27.46
C ALA A 35 5.93 -12.41 28.28
N HIS A 36 5.90 -11.15 27.83
CA HIS A 36 6.43 -10.02 28.58
C HIS A 36 5.36 -9.41 29.51
N PRO A 37 5.65 -9.20 30.82
CA PRO A 37 4.63 -8.75 31.79
C PRO A 37 3.91 -7.45 31.42
N LYS A 38 4.64 -6.48 30.83
CA LYS A 38 4.05 -5.20 30.39
C LYS A 38 3.05 -5.31 29.23
N THR A 39 3.02 -6.44 28.54
CA THR A 39 2.21 -6.69 27.34
C THR A 39 1.39 -7.98 27.47
N ALA A 40 1.16 -8.47 28.69
CA ALA A 40 0.46 -9.74 28.95
C ALA A 40 -0.98 -9.79 28.37
N ASN A 41 -1.62 -8.62 28.26
CA ASN A 41 -2.97 -8.46 27.71
C ASN A 41 -2.97 -8.09 26.22
N PHE A 42 -1.81 -8.03 25.57
CA PHE A 42 -1.72 -7.68 24.16
C PHE A 42 -2.51 -8.68 23.31
N LYS A 43 -3.29 -8.14 22.36
CA LYS A 43 -3.90 -8.92 21.29
C LYS A 43 -3.65 -8.25 19.95
N LEU A 44 -3.57 -9.07 18.91
CA LEU A 44 -3.48 -8.54 17.55
C LEU A 44 -4.77 -7.78 17.20
N ASN A 45 -4.62 -6.62 16.57
CA ASN A 45 -5.74 -5.88 16.00
C ASN A 45 -5.88 -6.11 14.49
N ALA A 46 -6.96 -5.58 13.91
CA ALA A 46 -7.26 -5.71 12.49
C ALA A 46 -6.11 -5.27 11.57
N ALA A 47 -5.45 -4.14 11.87
CA ALA A 47 -4.30 -3.66 11.10
C ALA A 47 -3.12 -4.62 11.14
N GLN A 48 -2.83 -5.16 12.32
CA GLN A 48 -1.72 -6.10 12.51
C GLN A 48 -1.99 -7.44 11.83
N VAL A 49 -3.23 -7.95 11.87
CA VAL A 49 -3.59 -9.17 11.15
C VAL A 49 -3.52 -8.96 9.63
N ALA A 50 -4.01 -7.83 9.12
CA ALA A 50 -3.89 -7.48 7.70
C ALA A 50 -2.42 -7.43 7.23
N ILE A 51 -1.54 -6.85 8.06
CA ILE A 51 -0.08 -6.87 7.83
C ILE A 51 0.44 -8.31 7.75
N ILE A 52 0.12 -9.17 8.72
CA ILE A 52 0.60 -10.56 8.77
C ILE A 52 0.12 -11.36 7.57
N LEU A 53 -1.10 -11.10 7.08
CA LEU A 53 -1.62 -11.74 5.88
C LEU A 53 -0.93 -11.27 4.61
N PHE A 54 -0.47 -10.02 4.56
CA PHE A 54 0.08 -9.41 3.35
C PHE A 54 1.61 -9.56 3.19
N VAL A 55 2.39 -9.45 4.27
CA VAL A 55 3.88 -9.46 4.17
C VAL A 55 4.42 -10.76 3.57
N PRO A 56 5.61 -10.78 2.93
CA PRO A 56 6.23 -12.03 2.48
C PRO A 56 6.41 -13.04 3.62
N LEU A 57 6.24 -14.35 3.38
CA LEU A 57 6.46 -15.37 4.42
C LEU A 57 7.87 -15.34 5.02
N SER A 58 8.88 -14.93 4.24
CA SER A 58 10.25 -14.74 4.72
C SER A 58 10.35 -13.70 5.85
N THR A 59 9.43 -12.74 5.91
CA THR A 59 9.33 -11.76 6.99
C THR A 59 8.90 -12.39 8.32
N LEU A 60 8.08 -13.45 8.27
CA LEU A 60 7.54 -14.15 9.45
C LEU A 60 8.43 -15.32 9.90
N ARG A 61 9.12 -15.97 8.96
CA ARG A 61 10.04 -17.09 9.21
C ARG A 61 11.26 -16.68 10.06
N PRO A 62 11.94 -17.62 10.75
CA PRO A 62 13.12 -17.33 11.56
C PRO A 62 14.16 -16.46 10.83
N GLY A 63 14.62 -15.39 11.49
CA GLY A 63 15.55 -14.41 10.92
C GLY A 63 14.89 -13.28 10.11
N GLY A 64 13.58 -13.35 9.89
CA GLY A 64 12.76 -12.31 9.27
C GLY A 64 12.50 -11.10 10.20
N TYR A 65 11.97 -10.01 9.62
CA TYR A 65 11.74 -8.77 10.36
C TYR A 65 10.69 -8.91 11.47
N LEU A 66 9.67 -9.74 11.26
CA LEU A 66 8.61 -10.06 12.23
C LEU A 66 8.77 -11.47 12.82
N SER A 67 9.96 -12.06 12.75
CA SER A 67 10.16 -13.42 13.22
C SER A 67 10.09 -13.53 14.73
N SER A 68 9.42 -14.57 15.21
CA SER A 68 9.48 -15.02 16.60
C SER A 68 10.92 -15.36 17.03
N GLY A 69 11.32 -15.01 18.25
CA GLY A 69 12.67 -15.24 18.80
C GLY A 69 13.56 -13.98 18.87
N VAL A 70 13.02 -12.82 18.50
CA VAL A 70 13.63 -11.50 18.76
C VAL A 70 13.09 -11.01 20.10
N LEU A 71 13.93 -10.41 20.96
CA LEU A 71 13.49 -9.84 22.26
C LEU A 71 12.08 -9.24 22.17
N SER A 72 11.13 -9.78 22.93
CA SER A 72 9.68 -9.53 22.78
C SER A 72 9.31 -8.04 22.71
N GLY A 73 10.04 -7.18 23.41
CA GLY A 73 9.87 -5.72 23.34
C GLY A 73 10.12 -5.12 21.93
N LYS A 74 11.11 -5.62 21.19
CA LYS A 74 11.40 -5.17 19.81
C LYS A 74 10.36 -5.69 18.82
N LEU A 75 9.82 -6.90 19.03
CA LEU A 75 8.79 -7.46 18.17
C LEU A 75 7.49 -6.65 18.29
N HIS A 76 7.08 -6.30 19.51
CA HIS A 76 5.95 -5.43 19.78
C HIS A 76 6.13 -4.05 19.13
N GLU A 77 7.29 -3.40 19.32
CA GLU A 77 7.59 -2.09 18.72
C GLU A 77 7.49 -2.11 17.19
N ARG A 78 8.07 -3.13 16.53
CA ARG A 78 8.02 -3.28 15.08
C ARG A 78 6.60 -3.44 14.56
N LEU A 79 5.77 -4.21 15.26
CA LEU A 79 4.40 -4.50 14.83
C LEU A 79 3.47 -3.29 15.03
N VAL A 80 3.65 -2.53 16.11
CA VAL A 80 2.88 -1.31 16.41
C VAL A 80 3.27 -0.14 15.50
N GLY A 81 4.52 -0.06 15.05
CA GLY A 81 4.97 1.02 14.16
C GLY A 81 4.53 0.88 12.70
N LEU A 82 4.19 -0.32 12.23
CA LEU A 82 3.77 -0.57 10.85
C LEU A 82 2.49 0.18 10.44
N PRO A 83 1.41 0.19 11.25
CA PRO A 83 0.23 1.01 10.96
C PRO A 83 0.50 2.51 10.86
N SER A 84 1.57 3.03 11.48
CA SER A 84 1.90 4.45 11.43
C SER A 84 2.42 4.92 10.06
N LEU A 85 2.72 4.00 9.13
CA LEU A 85 3.14 4.35 7.76
C LEU A 85 2.05 5.09 6.98
N VAL A 86 0.80 5.14 7.44
CA VAL A 86 -0.36 5.54 6.63
C VAL A 86 -0.89 6.96 6.93
N LYS A 87 -0.03 7.95 7.22
CA LYS A 87 -0.47 9.34 7.50
C LYS A 87 0.29 10.38 6.66
N HIS A 88 -0.30 11.58 6.48
CA HIS A 88 0.20 12.86 5.88
C HIS A 88 -0.50 13.33 4.57
N CYS A 89 -0.67 14.65 4.39
CA CYS A 89 -1.37 15.28 3.24
C CYS A 89 -0.79 16.66 2.89
N GLU A 90 -0.98 17.12 1.64
CA GLU A 90 -0.32 18.32 1.08
C GLU A 90 -1.08 19.16 0.05
N PRO A 91 -0.60 20.41 -0.15
CA PRO A 91 -1.02 21.35 -1.19
C PRO A 91 -0.27 21.21 -2.55
N GLU A 92 -0.66 22.02 -3.53
CA GLU A 92 -0.31 21.94 -4.96
C GLU A 92 1.08 22.52 -5.35
N HIS A 93 1.72 21.95 -6.38
CA HIS A 93 3.15 22.15 -6.69
C HIS A 93 3.54 22.20 -8.20
N PRO A 94 4.71 22.79 -8.55
CA PRO A 94 5.13 23.05 -9.94
C PRO A 94 5.42 21.80 -10.80
N GLU A 95 5.66 20.63 -10.21
CA GLU A 95 5.90 19.38 -10.95
C GLU A 95 4.60 18.79 -11.54
N GLU A 96 3.43 19.27 -11.09
CA GLU A 96 2.11 18.85 -11.59
C GLU A 96 1.93 19.11 -13.09
N ARG A 97 2.47 20.22 -13.60
CA ARG A 97 2.39 20.53 -15.04
C ARG A 97 3.12 19.47 -15.87
N LYS A 98 4.31 19.05 -15.42
CA LYS A 98 5.06 18.01 -16.12
C LYS A 98 4.36 16.65 -16.03
N CYS A 99 3.71 16.36 -14.90
CA CYS A 99 2.89 15.15 -14.76
C CYS A 99 1.69 15.16 -15.71
N THR A 100 0.98 16.29 -15.82
CA THR A 100 -0.15 16.42 -16.75
C THR A 100 0.31 16.34 -18.20
N GLU A 101 1.43 16.95 -18.57
CA GLU A 101 2.04 16.80 -19.91
C GLU A 101 2.42 15.34 -20.21
N ARG A 102 3.08 14.64 -19.28
CA ARG A 102 3.44 13.21 -19.40
C ARG A 102 2.21 12.34 -19.64
N ASP A 103 1.13 12.60 -18.90
CA ASP A 103 -0.10 11.80 -18.94
C ASP A 103 -1.08 12.29 -20.02
N GLY A 104 -0.67 13.20 -20.91
CA GLY A 104 -1.48 13.66 -22.04
C GLY A 104 -2.65 14.56 -21.65
N ASN A 105 -2.60 15.19 -20.47
CA ASN A 105 -3.62 16.06 -19.89
C ASN A 105 -4.99 15.36 -19.74
N VAL A 106 -4.95 14.06 -19.42
CA VAL A 106 -6.12 13.22 -19.19
C VAL A 106 -5.95 12.37 -17.93
N CYS A 107 -7.07 11.87 -17.40
CA CYS A 107 -7.07 10.83 -16.38
C CYS A 107 -6.48 9.54 -16.97
N VAL A 108 -5.45 8.97 -16.36
CA VAL A 108 -4.80 7.75 -16.88
C VAL A 108 -5.71 6.52 -16.83
N LEU A 109 -6.77 6.56 -16.03
CA LEU A 109 -7.78 5.49 -15.92
C LEU A 109 -8.89 5.61 -16.96
N MET A 110 -9.45 6.81 -17.12
CA MET A 110 -10.69 7.01 -17.88
C MET A 110 -10.49 7.77 -19.20
N GLY A 111 -9.31 8.35 -19.43
CA GLY A 111 -9.05 9.25 -20.56
C GLY A 111 -9.81 10.58 -20.49
N THR A 112 -10.50 10.88 -19.39
CA THR A 112 -11.27 12.12 -19.22
C THR A 112 -10.34 13.33 -19.10
N SER A 113 -10.73 14.45 -19.69
CA SER A 113 -9.99 15.71 -19.62
C SER A 113 -10.03 16.34 -18.21
N LYS A 114 -9.14 17.31 -17.97
CA LYS A 114 -8.97 18.01 -16.68
C LYS A 114 -8.68 17.05 -15.52
N PRO A 115 -7.60 16.26 -15.59
CA PRO A 115 -7.21 15.40 -14.50
C PRO A 115 -6.79 16.20 -13.28
N TRP A 116 -6.84 15.54 -12.14
CA TRP A 116 -6.26 15.95 -10.89
C TRP A 116 -4.94 15.21 -10.69
N VAL A 117 -3.87 15.92 -10.35
CA VAL A 117 -2.55 15.30 -10.13
C VAL A 117 -2.45 14.85 -8.69
N GLY A 118 -2.38 13.54 -8.46
CA GLY A 118 -2.18 12.99 -7.13
C GLY A 118 -0.75 12.50 -6.94
N HIS A 119 -0.11 12.90 -5.84
CA HIS A 119 1.10 12.20 -5.39
C HIS A 119 0.77 10.76 -4.99
N ILE A 120 1.65 9.82 -5.39
CA ILE A 120 1.55 8.40 -5.03
C ILE A 120 1.87 8.26 -3.53
N VAL A 121 3.04 8.77 -3.11
CA VAL A 121 3.41 8.94 -1.71
C VAL A 121 3.38 10.43 -1.38
N PRO A 122 2.77 10.87 -0.26
CA PRO A 122 2.70 12.29 0.07
C PRO A 122 4.09 12.93 0.11
N TYR A 123 4.28 14.07 -0.55
CA TYR A 123 5.51 14.87 -0.46
C TYR A 123 5.75 15.36 1.00
N ALA A 124 4.72 15.33 1.86
CA ALA A 124 4.79 15.79 3.25
C ALA A 124 5.62 14.86 4.10
N TRP A 125 6.02 13.72 3.55
CA TRP A 125 6.94 12.81 4.19
C TRP A 125 8.34 13.40 4.26
N ASN A 126 8.70 14.36 3.40
CA ASN A 126 10.04 14.93 3.35
C ASN A 126 10.12 16.43 3.04
N ASP A 127 9.00 17.13 2.87
CA ASP A 127 8.93 18.58 2.62
C ASP A 127 9.68 19.43 3.66
N THR A 128 9.70 18.99 4.92
CA THR A 128 10.40 19.64 6.03
C THR A 128 11.35 18.70 6.74
N GLN A 129 12.34 19.26 7.46
CA GLN A 129 13.24 18.47 8.28
C GLN A 129 12.50 17.71 9.39
N ALA A 130 11.50 18.35 10.00
CA ALA A 130 10.68 17.74 11.05
C ALA A 130 9.88 16.54 10.50
N ASN A 131 9.28 16.66 9.33
CA ASN A 131 8.57 15.56 8.70
C ASN A 131 9.52 14.46 8.24
N THR A 132 10.67 14.80 7.65
CA THR A 132 11.71 13.82 7.29
C THR A 132 12.13 12.97 8.49
N GLN A 133 12.31 13.59 9.68
CA GLN A 133 12.63 12.86 10.91
C GLN A 133 11.49 11.96 11.39
N LYS A 134 10.23 12.41 11.29
CA LYS A 134 9.05 11.58 11.61
C LYS A 134 8.99 10.38 10.65
N THR A 135 9.16 10.63 9.36
CA THR A 135 9.18 9.61 8.32
C THR A 135 10.30 8.61 8.60
N GLU A 136 11.55 9.03 8.86
CA GLU A 136 12.66 8.10 9.13
C GLU A 136 12.37 7.12 10.28
N LYS A 137 11.70 7.58 11.35
CA LYS A 137 11.32 6.73 12.49
C LYS A 137 10.34 5.61 12.12
N VAL A 138 9.42 5.88 11.21
CA VAL A 138 8.39 4.90 10.80
C VAL A 138 8.88 4.08 9.59
N PHE A 139 9.66 4.70 8.71
CA PHE A 139 10.08 4.13 7.43
C PHE A 139 10.98 2.89 7.61
N GLN A 140 11.66 2.77 8.75
CA GLN A 140 12.40 1.55 9.10
C GLN A 140 11.53 0.27 9.01
N HIS A 141 10.20 0.40 9.21
CA HIS A 141 9.26 -0.71 9.19
C HIS A 141 8.94 -1.22 7.78
N ILE A 142 9.28 -0.47 6.73
CA ILE A 142 9.08 -0.88 5.33
C ILE A 142 9.82 -2.19 4.97
N GLN A 143 10.85 -2.52 5.76
CA GLN A 143 11.58 -3.79 5.67
C GLN A 143 10.68 -5.01 5.82
N ALA A 144 9.52 -4.89 6.49
CA ALA A 144 8.55 -5.96 6.60
C ALA A 144 7.97 -6.36 5.23
N PHE A 145 7.81 -5.39 4.31
CA PHE A 145 7.22 -5.62 2.99
C PHE A 145 8.27 -5.92 1.91
N PHE A 146 9.41 -5.21 1.94
CA PHE A 146 10.40 -5.26 0.85
C PHE A 146 11.77 -5.79 1.26
N GLY A 147 11.92 -6.26 2.50
CA GLY A 147 13.18 -6.80 3.03
C GLY A 147 14.21 -5.75 3.41
N LYS A 148 15.33 -6.20 4.00
CA LYS A 148 16.33 -5.35 4.67
C LYS A 148 17.01 -4.32 3.76
N HIS A 149 17.24 -4.65 2.49
CA HIS A 149 17.95 -3.78 1.54
C HIS A 149 17.07 -2.68 0.92
N SER A 150 15.76 -2.75 1.10
CA SER A 150 14.81 -1.79 0.54
C SER A 150 15.01 -0.37 1.08
N LEU A 151 15.41 -0.22 2.34
CA LEU A 151 15.65 1.09 2.96
C LEU A 151 16.62 1.95 2.16
N LEU A 152 17.69 1.36 1.61
CA LEU A 152 18.67 2.11 0.83
C LEU A 152 18.05 2.72 -0.43
N ARG A 153 17.13 1.99 -1.08
CA ARG A 153 16.43 2.44 -2.28
C ARG A 153 15.56 3.67 -1.98
N TYR A 154 14.79 3.64 -0.91
CA TYR A 154 13.88 4.73 -0.56
C TYR A 154 14.57 5.91 0.13
N ARG A 155 15.69 5.67 0.82
CA ARG A 155 16.42 6.72 1.56
C ARG A 155 16.88 7.84 0.64
N LEU A 156 17.24 7.53 -0.60
CA LEU A 156 17.66 8.53 -1.58
C LEU A 156 16.56 9.55 -1.93
N TYR A 157 15.30 9.16 -1.83
CA TYR A 157 14.17 9.94 -2.33
C TYR A 157 13.27 10.48 -1.21
N LEU A 158 12.99 9.67 -0.20
CA LEU A 158 12.05 10.00 0.88
C LEU A 158 12.74 10.41 2.19
N LEU A 159 14.02 10.06 2.38
CA LEU A 159 14.72 10.30 3.66
C LEU A 159 16.05 11.05 3.46
N ASN A 160 16.18 11.81 2.38
CA ASN A 160 17.40 12.57 2.11
C ASN A 160 17.37 13.91 2.86
N PRO A 161 18.08 14.07 3.98
CA PRO A 161 18.02 15.30 4.77
C PRO A 161 18.66 16.50 4.06
N ARG A 162 19.40 16.27 2.96
CA ARG A 162 20.01 17.33 2.15
C ARG A 162 19.08 17.84 1.05
N GLN A 163 17.97 17.14 0.79
CA GLN A 163 17.03 17.47 -0.26
C GLN A 163 15.62 17.36 0.30
N LEU A 164 15.25 18.38 1.09
CA LEU A 164 13.88 18.55 1.54
C LEU A 164 12.96 18.59 0.32
N GLY A 165 11.87 17.84 0.41
CA GLY A 165 10.92 17.78 -0.68
C GLY A 165 11.37 16.98 -1.89
N GLY A 166 12.40 16.14 -1.76
CA GLY A 166 13.01 15.41 -2.87
C GLY A 166 12.05 14.46 -3.61
N SER A 167 10.88 14.16 -3.04
CA SER A 167 9.83 13.35 -3.67
C SER A 167 8.73 14.15 -4.36
N ASP A 168 8.78 15.49 -4.37
CA ASP A 168 7.95 16.29 -5.27
C ASP A 168 8.52 16.22 -6.67
N LYS A 169 8.13 15.15 -7.37
CA LYS A 169 8.63 14.80 -8.70
C LYS A 169 7.55 14.09 -9.50
N VAL A 170 7.62 14.24 -10.82
CA VAL A 170 6.74 13.55 -11.77
C VAL A 170 6.66 12.04 -11.53
N TRP A 171 7.79 11.40 -11.20
CA TRP A 171 7.83 9.96 -10.89
C TRP A 171 7.11 9.57 -9.59
N ASN A 172 6.66 10.53 -8.78
CA ASN A 172 5.83 10.31 -7.62
C ASN A 172 4.39 10.84 -7.82
N MET A 173 3.96 11.07 -9.06
CA MET A 173 2.66 11.65 -9.38
C MET A 173 1.91 10.85 -10.45
N LEU A 174 0.58 10.91 -10.40
CA LEU A 174 -0.32 10.30 -11.38
C LEU A 174 -1.55 11.18 -11.64
N CYS A 175 -1.93 11.34 -12.91
CA CYS A 175 -3.15 12.06 -13.29
C CYS A 175 -4.40 11.19 -13.16
N LEU A 176 -5.28 11.52 -12.23
CA LEU A 176 -6.54 10.79 -12.00
C LEU A 176 -7.74 11.72 -12.11
N GLY A 177 -8.90 11.18 -12.47
CA GLY A 177 -10.17 11.92 -12.35
C GLY A 177 -10.48 12.20 -10.87
N LEU A 178 -11.27 13.23 -10.60
CA LEU A 178 -11.60 13.64 -9.22
C LEU A 178 -12.13 12.47 -8.37
N SER A 179 -13.10 11.71 -8.91
CA SER A 179 -13.66 10.53 -8.24
C SER A 179 -12.60 9.44 -8.01
N SER A 180 -11.80 9.11 -9.02
CA SER A 180 -10.72 8.13 -8.91
C SER A 180 -9.66 8.53 -7.87
N SER A 181 -9.30 9.82 -7.81
CA SER A 181 -8.38 10.36 -6.81
C SER A 181 -8.95 10.21 -5.39
N CYS A 182 -10.23 10.52 -5.18
CA CYS A 182 -10.91 10.32 -3.90
C CYS A 182 -10.90 8.85 -3.46
N PHE A 183 -11.16 7.92 -4.39
CA PHE A 183 -11.15 6.48 -4.11
C PHE A 183 -9.75 5.95 -3.81
N TRP A 184 -8.75 6.42 -4.55
CA TRP A 184 -7.36 6.05 -4.32
C TRP A 184 -6.87 6.51 -2.94
N ARG A 185 -7.20 7.76 -2.58
CA ARG A 185 -6.89 8.34 -1.26
C ARG A 185 -7.58 7.62 -0.10
N SER A 186 -8.76 7.06 -0.36
CA SER A 186 -9.58 6.38 0.65
C SER A 186 -9.34 4.86 0.69
N ALA A 187 -8.29 4.33 0.05
CA ALA A 187 -8.00 2.90 -0.06
C ALA A 187 -9.15 2.06 -0.68
N LYS A 188 -9.96 2.66 -1.55
CA LYS A 188 -11.04 1.96 -2.26
C LYS A 188 -10.58 1.38 -3.60
N LEU A 189 -9.48 1.90 -4.14
CA LEU A 189 -8.76 1.34 -5.27
C LEU A 189 -7.26 1.48 -5.06
N ALA A 190 -6.47 0.66 -5.74
CA ALA A 190 -5.02 0.82 -5.83
C ALA A 190 -4.49 0.39 -7.20
N PHE A 191 -3.22 0.69 -7.43
CA PHE A 191 -2.50 0.26 -8.62
C PHE A 191 -1.38 -0.69 -8.23
N LYS A 192 -1.35 -1.87 -8.86
CA LYS A 192 -0.22 -2.79 -8.75
C LYS A 192 0.70 -2.60 -9.94
N CYS A 193 1.99 -2.36 -9.71
CA CYS A 193 2.96 -2.36 -10.80
C CYS A 193 3.28 -3.79 -11.23
N LEU A 194 2.86 -4.19 -12.44
CA LEU A 194 3.14 -5.53 -12.97
C LEU A 194 4.56 -5.65 -13.51
N ARG A 195 4.98 -4.68 -14.32
CA ARG A 195 6.31 -4.68 -14.95
C ARG A 195 6.70 -3.30 -15.50
N ILE A 196 8.01 -3.13 -15.69
CA ILE A 196 8.59 -2.04 -16.48
C ILE A 196 9.05 -2.64 -17.81
N LYS A 197 8.60 -2.06 -18.92
CA LYS A 197 8.99 -2.46 -20.28
C LYS A 197 9.80 -1.34 -20.91
N SER A 198 11.10 -1.56 -21.09
CA SER A 198 11.94 -0.62 -21.85
C SER A 198 11.50 -0.62 -23.31
N THR A 199 11.23 0.56 -23.86
CA THR A 199 10.79 0.73 -25.25
C THR A 199 11.92 1.21 -26.14
N THR A 200 12.77 2.10 -25.61
CA THR A 200 13.98 2.63 -26.28
C THR A 200 15.15 2.66 -25.28
N GLN A 201 16.30 3.20 -25.70
CA GLN A 201 17.46 3.38 -24.80
C GLN A 201 17.16 4.29 -23.61
N ASP A 202 16.23 5.24 -23.74
CA ASP A 202 15.97 6.26 -22.73
C ASP A 202 14.57 6.19 -22.10
N GLU A 203 13.62 5.48 -22.73
CA GLU A 203 12.21 5.45 -22.30
C GLU A 203 11.73 4.06 -21.88
N SER A 204 10.84 4.06 -20.89
CA SER A 204 10.15 2.90 -20.36
C SER A 204 8.64 3.13 -20.28
N VAL A 205 7.89 2.03 -20.39
CA VAL A 205 6.46 1.97 -20.06
C VAL A 205 6.32 1.19 -18.76
N VAL A 206 5.79 1.82 -17.72
CA VAL A 206 5.37 1.14 -16.49
C VAL A 206 3.93 0.68 -16.68
N ILE A 207 3.71 -0.63 -16.51
CA ILE A 207 2.39 -1.25 -16.65
C ILE A 207 1.78 -1.43 -15.26
N LEU A 208 0.69 -0.70 -15.02
CA LEU A 208 -0.09 -0.77 -13.78
C LEU A 208 -1.37 -1.57 -14.02
N GLN A 209 -1.77 -2.34 -13.02
CA GLN A 209 -3.07 -3.01 -12.98
C GLN A 209 -3.93 -2.34 -11.91
N LEU A 210 -5.14 -1.93 -12.27
CA LEU A 210 -6.15 -1.44 -11.33
C LEU A 210 -6.67 -2.59 -10.48
N HIS A 211 -6.80 -2.36 -9.19
CA HIS A 211 -7.52 -3.24 -8.28
C HIS A 211 -8.51 -2.41 -7.46
N TRP A 212 -9.78 -2.79 -7.49
CA TRP A 212 -10.72 -2.38 -6.48
C TRP A 212 -10.44 -3.12 -5.18
N MET A 213 -10.56 -2.40 -4.07
CA MET A 213 -10.24 -2.90 -2.74
C MET A 213 -11.51 -3.33 -2.00
N PRO A 214 -11.43 -4.31 -1.09
CA PRO A 214 -12.57 -4.69 -0.26
C PRO A 214 -13.05 -3.51 0.57
N TRP A 215 -14.37 -3.37 0.70
CA TRP A 215 -14.98 -2.49 1.68
C TRP A 215 -15.24 -3.28 2.97
N ARG A 216 -14.54 -2.91 4.05
CA ARG A 216 -14.87 -3.38 5.40
C ARG A 216 -15.21 -2.24 6.35
N TYR A 217 -16.32 -2.39 7.07
CA TYR A 217 -16.57 -1.69 8.33
C TYR A 217 -15.86 -2.44 9.46
N MET A 218 -14.53 -2.39 9.47
CA MET A 218 -13.73 -2.90 10.59
C MET A 218 -12.95 -1.72 11.18
N GLU A 219 -12.96 -1.58 12.50
CA GLU A 219 -12.10 -0.59 13.14
C GLU A 219 -10.66 -1.13 13.16
N PRO A 220 -9.65 -0.38 12.67
CA PRO A 220 -8.27 -0.86 12.59
C PRO A 220 -7.69 -1.31 13.93
N ALA A 221 -8.15 -0.68 15.01
CA ALA A 221 -7.74 -0.96 16.39
C ALA A 221 -8.55 -2.09 17.04
N LYS A 222 -9.60 -2.62 16.40
CA LYS A 222 -10.40 -3.73 16.91
C LYS A 222 -9.50 -4.94 17.15
N GLU A 223 -9.51 -5.47 18.37
CA GLU A 223 -8.88 -6.74 18.70
C GLU A 223 -9.49 -7.87 17.86
N MET A 224 -8.64 -8.73 17.34
CA MET A 224 -9.00 -9.82 16.44
C MET A 224 -8.97 -11.14 17.18
N SER A 225 -10.01 -11.96 16.98
CA SER A 225 -9.96 -13.38 17.30
C SER A 225 -9.23 -14.15 16.19
N LEU A 226 -8.22 -14.94 16.56
CA LEU A 226 -7.40 -15.74 15.62
C LEU A 226 -7.87 -17.19 15.47
N GLN A 227 -8.71 -17.64 16.40
CA GLN A 227 -9.16 -19.02 16.58
C GLN A 227 -10.62 -19.04 17.07
N GLY A 228 -11.25 -20.22 17.00
CA GLY A 228 -12.64 -20.43 17.42
C GLY A 228 -13.62 -20.33 16.25
N GLU A 229 -14.88 -20.67 16.51
CA GLU A 229 -15.96 -20.48 15.54
C GLU A 229 -16.19 -18.99 15.29
N ASP A 230 -16.49 -18.63 14.03
CA ASP A 230 -16.78 -17.25 13.60
C ASP A 230 -15.66 -16.23 13.91
N ASN A 231 -14.40 -16.68 13.85
CA ASN A 231 -13.26 -15.83 14.19
C ASN A 231 -12.96 -14.75 13.13
N ASP A 232 -12.37 -13.64 13.57
CA ASP A 232 -12.12 -12.46 12.73
C ASP A 232 -11.06 -12.73 11.65
N PHE A 233 -10.09 -13.61 11.92
CA PHE A 233 -9.05 -13.99 10.95
C PHE A 233 -9.67 -14.67 9.72
N ASP A 234 -10.56 -15.64 9.92
CA ASP A 234 -11.25 -16.36 8.85
C ASP A 234 -12.11 -15.40 8.04
N LYS A 235 -12.84 -14.50 8.72
CA LYS A 235 -13.59 -13.45 8.04
C LYS A 235 -12.69 -12.65 7.11
N MET A 236 -11.48 -12.27 7.53
CA MET A 236 -10.54 -11.50 6.69
C MET A 236 -10.04 -12.31 5.49
N VAL A 237 -9.76 -13.60 5.68
CA VAL A 237 -9.34 -14.53 4.62
C VAL A 237 -10.46 -14.76 3.60
N GLU A 238 -11.68 -15.03 4.07
CA GLU A 238 -12.84 -15.25 3.19
C GLU A 238 -13.14 -14.01 2.33
N CYS A 239 -13.01 -12.80 2.90
CA CYS A 239 -13.10 -11.56 2.13
C CYS A 239 -12.13 -11.47 0.96
N ALA A 240 -10.90 -11.95 1.17
CA ALA A 240 -9.87 -11.91 0.14
C ALA A 240 -10.14 -12.95 -0.96
N LYS A 241 -10.80 -14.06 -0.62
CA LYS A 241 -11.21 -15.09 -1.58
C LYS A 241 -12.39 -14.61 -2.44
N SER A 242 -13.36 -13.92 -1.84
CA SER A 242 -14.59 -13.51 -2.54
C SER A 242 -14.47 -12.22 -3.36
N LEU A 243 -13.35 -11.49 -3.24
CA LEU A 243 -13.16 -10.19 -3.91
C LEU A 243 -13.22 -10.24 -5.45
N HIS A 244 -13.07 -11.41 -6.07
CA HIS A 244 -13.14 -11.55 -7.53
C HIS A 244 -14.08 -12.67 -7.97
N SER A 245 -14.91 -13.17 -7.05
CA SER A 245 -16.01 -14.08 -7.38
C SER A 245 -17.26 -13.28 -7.71
N ASP A 246 -17.99 -13.68 -8.75
CA ASP A 246 -19.30 -13.11 -9.12
C ASP A 246 -20.35 -13.16 -8.00
N GLU A 247 -20.10 -13.99 -6.97
CA GLU A 247 -21.05 -14.26 -5.89
C GLU A 247 -21.19 -13.13 -4.85
N ASP A 248 -20.30 -12.12 -4.82
CA ASP A 248 -20.29 -11.13 -3.73
C ASP A 248 -19.98 -9.69 -4.18
N SER A 249 -20.80 -9.18 -5.12
CA SER A 249 -20.78 -7.80 -5.62
C SER A 249 -20.97 -6.70 -4.56
N ASN A 250 -21.34 -7.06 -3.32
CA ASN A 250 -21.52 -6.14 -2.20
C ASN A 250 -20.21 -5.80 -1.45
N LEU A 251 -19.11 -6.49 -1.74
CA LEU A 251 -17.82 -6.30 -1.04
C LEU A 251 -16.90 -5.26 -1.70
N ILE A 252 -17.27 -4.75 -2.87
CA ILE A 252 -16.42 -3.91 -3.72
C ILE A 252 -17.18 -2.64 -4.09
N TYR A 253 -16.45 -1.52 -4.17
CA TYR A 253 -16.97 -0.30 -4.78
C TYR A 253 -16.98 -0.43 -6.31
N GLU A 254 -17.85 -1.26 -6.88
CA GLU A 254 -18.17 -1.15 -8.30
C GLU A 254 -19.14 0.02 -8.48
N LEU A 255 -18.60 1.23 -8.61
CA LEU A 255 -19.43 2.37 -8.96
C LEU A 255 -19.77 2.32 -10.45
N PRO A 256 -21.07 2.31 -10.81
CA PRO A 256 -21.52 2.26 -12.20
C PRO A 256 -20.94 3.41 -13.06
N GLU A 257 -20.56 4.52 -12.43
CA GLU A 257 -20.00 5.70 -13.09
C GLU A 257 -18.58 5.51 -13.62
N LEU A 258 -17.81 4.57 -13.05
CA LEU A 258 -16.44 4.27 -13.51
C LEU A 258 -16.39 3.06 -14.45
N SER A 259 -17.26 2.05 -14.30
CA SER A 259 -17.37 0.87 -15.18
C SER A 259 -16.03 0.23 -15.62
N ILE A 260 -14.97 0.37 -14.82
CA ILE A 260 -13.66 -0.19 -15.08
C ILE A 260 -13.46 -1.33 -14.06
N PRO A 261 -13.35 -2.60 -14.51
CA PRO A 261 -13.17 -3.72 -13.59
C PRO A 261 -11.74 -3.78 -13.03
N SER A 262 -11.58 -4.46 -11.90
CA SER A 262 -10.26 -4.91 -11.43
C SER A 262 -9.58 -5.72 -12.53
N GLY A 263 -8.29 -5.48 -12.76
CA GLY A 263 -7.55 -6.08 -13.87
C GLY A 263 -7.32 -5.17 -15.07
N HIS A 264 -8.00 -4.01 -15.13
CA HIS A 264 -7.73 -3.00 -16.16
C HIS A 264 -6.27 -2.52 -16.13
N LEU A 265 -5.65 -2.38 -17.30
CA LEU A 265 -4.24 -2.05 -17.45
C LEU A 265 -4.03 -0.60 -17.87
N ILE A 266 -3.11 0.08 -17.19
CA ILE A 266 -2.70 1.45 -17.47
C ILE A 266 -1.22 1.44 -17.87
N HIS A 267 -0.89 2.21 -18.90
CA HIS A 267 0.46 2.33 -19.43
C HIS A 267 1.00 3.74 -19.21
N VAL A 268 1.93 3.89 -18.27
CA VAL A 268 2.55 5.18 -17.95
C VAL A 268 3.95 5.23 -18.57
N ARG A 269 4.17 6.19 -19.49
CA ARG A 269 5.46 6.39 -20.16
C ARG A 269 6.33 7.35 -19.37
N MET A 270 7.62 7.04 -19.22
CA MET A 270 8.59 7.91 -18.56
C MET A 270 10.03 7.48 -18.85
N PRO A 271 11.01 8.35 -18.56
CA PRO A 271 12.42 8.01 -18.67
C PRO A 271 12.79 6.77 -17.86
N ASN A 272 13.76 5.99 -18.37
CA ASN A 272 14.26 4.77 -17.73
C ASN A 272 14.74 5.00 -16.29
N SER A 273 15.42 6.13 -16.07
CA SER A 273 15.87 6.54 -14.74
C SER A 273 14.70 6.71 -13.78
N GLU A 274 13.59 7.30 -14.23
CA GLU A 274 12.40 7.60 -13.42
C GLU A 274 11.50 6.38 -13.19
N ALA A 275 11.42 5.46 -14.17
CA ALA A 275 10.56 4.27 -14.09
C ALA A 275 10.81 3.42 -12.83
N VAL A 276 12.07 3.28 -12.41
CA VAL A 276 12.43 2.53 -11.20
C VAL A 276 11.95 3.25 -9.93
N HIS A 277 11.95 4.58 -9.92
CA HIS A 277 11.48 5.39 -8.79
C HIS A 277 9.96 5.35 -8.70
N PHE A 278 9.29 5.51 -9.84
CA PHE A 278 7.84 5.42 -9.95
C PHE A 278 7.32 4.06 -9.50
N LYS A 279 7.95 2.97 -9.96
CA LYS A 279 7.63 1.62 -9.46
C LYS A 279 7.78 1.53 -7.94
N ALA A 280 8.85 2.09 -7.38
CA ALA A 280 9.07 2.02 -5.94
C ALA A 280 7.97 2.74 -5.14
N MET A 281 7.48 3.89 -5.63
CA MET A 281 6.37 4.63 -5.00
C MET A 281 5.06 3.86 -5.12
N ILE A 282 4.76 3.32 -6.31
CA ILE A 282 3.57 2.48 -6.54
C ILE A 282 3.59 1.24 -5.65
N ASP A 283 4.72 0.53 -5.56
CA ASP A 283 4.84 -0.67 -4.72
C ASP A 283 4.60 -0.34 -3.24
N LEU A 284 5.15 0.80 -2.76
CA LEU A 284 4.97 1.26 -1.38
C LEU A 284 3.50 1.60 -1.11
N GLN A 285 2.88 2.38 -1.98
CA GLN A 285 1.49 2.78 -1.82
C GLN A 285 0.54 1.57 -1.94
N TRP A 286 0.82 0.64 -2.86
CA TRP A 286 0.12 -0.64 -2.96
C TRP A 286 0.11 -1.38 -1.63
N ALA A 287 1.28 -1.56 -1.01
CA ALA A 287 1.40 -2.24 0.27
C ALA A 287 0.56 -1.56 1.37
N MET A 288 0.59 -0.22 1.41
CA MET A 288 -0.17 0.56 2.39
C MET A 288 -1.67 0.48 2.17
N ILE A 289 -2.14 0.57 0.93
CA ILE A 289 -3.57 0.52 0.60
C ILE A 289 -4.14 -0.88 0.87
N VAL A 290 -3.42 -1.96 0.52
CA VAL A 290 -3.88 -3.33 0.80
C VAL A 290 -4.07 -3.53 2.31
N VAL A 291 -3.08 -3.14 3.12
CA VAL A 291 -3.21 -3.23 4.59
C VAL A 291 -4.40 -2.41 5.09
N ALA A 292 -4.56 -1.17 4.59
CA ALA A 292 -5.64 -0.30 5.02
C ALA A 292 -7.02 -0.87 4.69
N ALA A 293 -7.22 -1.33 3.45
CA ALA A 293 -8.47 -1.89 2.98
C ALA A 293 -8.92 -3.10 3.83
N PHE A 294 -8.00 -4.04 4.10
CA PHE A 294 -8.34 -5.22 4.89
C PHE A 294 -8.54 -4.94 6.38
N SER A 295 -7.86 -3.93 6.93
CA SER A 295 -8.05 -3.53 8.33
C SER A 295 -9.28 -2.65 8.55
N GLY A 296 -10.01 -2.29 7.50
CA GLY A 296 -11.06 -1.26 7.54
C GLY A 296 -10.54 0.12 7.92
N ALA A 297 -9.22 0.33 7.80
CA ALA A 297 -8.72 1.68 7.81
C ALA A 297 -9.15 2.28 6.48
N ASN A 298 -9.91 3.37 6.51
CA ASN A 298 -9.74 4.34 5.44
C ASN A 298 -8.24 4.59 5.39
N ALA A 299 -7.54 4.39 4.26
CA ALA A 299 -6.12 4.78 4.21
C ALA A 299 -6.05 6.20 4.79
N PRO A 300 -5.47 6.43 5.99
CA PRO A 300 -5.52 7.73 6.61
C PRO A 300 -4.50 8.66 5.97
N LEU A 301 -4.37 8.66 4.65
CA LEU A 301 -4.19 9.96 4.05
C LEU A 301 -5.51 10.69 4.36
N LEU A 302 -5.44 11.83 5.04
CA LEU A 302 -6.56 12.77 5.24
C LEU A 302 -7.34 12.76 6.59
N ARG A 303 -6.73 12.45 7.74
CA ARG A 303 -7.16 13.14 8.99
C ARG A 303 -5.98 13.75 9.72
N PRO A 304 -6.05 15.05 10.08
CA PRO A 304 -5.14 15.60 11.05
C PRO A 304 -5.49 15.02 12.42
N ASP A 305 -4.56 14.28 13.00
CA ASP A 305 -4.49 14.26 14.46
C ASP A 305 -3.79 15.57 14.83
N TYR A 306 -4.60 16.63 14.97
CA TYR A 306 -4.25 17.67 15.93
C TYR A 306 -4.91 17.25 17.25
N GLU A 307 -4.05 17.08 18.26
CA GLU A 307 -4.31 16.74 19.67
C GLU A 307 -4.44 15.26 20.02
#